data_AF-A0A539EKX1-F1
#
_entry.id   AF-A0A539EKX1-F1
#
_cell.length_a   1.000
_cell.length_b   1.000
_cell.length_c   1.000
_cell.angle_alpha   90.00
_cell.angle_beta   90.00
_cell.angle_gamma   90.00
#
_symmetry.space_group_name_H-M   'P 1'
#
loop_
_entity.id
_entity.type
_entity.pdbx_description
1 polymer ?
#
loop_
_entity_poly.entity_id
_entity_poly.type
_entity_poly.pdbx_seq_one_letter_code
_entity_poly.pdbx_strand_id
1 'polypeptide(L)'
;RRRRGHPLKRLASAVLMTALALPARAYDWYAGDGSDGSMSVTAVRIEDSVKTNVSGAAAAGSVAIPVGGTAGFAVGDLVLIIQMYGVGAGNYEFGRVASLSGNVNLTRPTRFAYQATGAQVIKVNEYSQVTLAAGADWKAQPFDGTVGGVFVAVVSGSVTVKGGGLTMTGRGFQGGAGGTPGANGFQAMGTGGAAVAQLQANNGNGGGAGMASSNGGGGGGHAGVGTIGGGASPGTGGASVGTGDLSLLNLGGGGGGGGGHSGNSGGTGGAGGGVILLVASGDIALTGGTIQSSALAGSSGGGAAGGGAGGAGGAVRLVSTGTVTLGGTIAAAGGGGGSGGAIGGSGGFGRIAILGFATPSGTTSPTYDATSTDGVTLDDPFIGPSGVTPR
;
A
#
# COMPACT_ATOMS: atom_id res chain seq x y z
N ARG A 1 -30.93 -53.97 -58.69
CA ARG A 1 -32.38 -53.66 -58.53
C ARG A 1 -32.71 -53.58 -57.03
N ARG A 2 -33.16 -52.41 -56.57
CA ARG A 2 -33.97 -52.08 -55.35
C ARG A 2 -33.68 -52.81 -54.02
N ARG A 3 -33.06 -52.12 -53.05
CA ARG A 3 -33.65 -51.30 -51.96
C ARG A 3 -34.34 -52.10 -50.83
N ARG A 4 -33.66 -52.17 -49.68
CA ARG A 4 -34.17 -52.14 -48.29
C ARG A 4 -33.06 -51.42 -47.50
N GLY A 5 -33.19 -50.26 -46.85
CA GLY A 5 -34.32 -49.59 -46.22
C GLY A 5 -34.18 -49.76 -44.71
N HIS A 6 -33.23 -49.08 -44.03
CA HIS A 6 -33.14 -48.99 -42.57
C HIS A 6 -32.72 -47.56 -42.13
N PRO A 7 -33.35 -46.99 -41.08
CA PRO A 7 -33.28 -45.56 -40.75
C PRO A 7 -32.07 -45.18 -39.87
N LEU A 8 -31.66 -43.92 -39.99
CA LEU A 8 -30.63 -43.26 -39.20
C LEU A 8 -30.94 -43.29 -37.69
N LYS A 9 -30.05 -43.89 -36.89
CA LYS A 9 -30.00 -43.68 -35.44
C LYS A 9 -29.20 -42.41 -35.15
N ARG A 10 -29.88 -41.39 -34.64
CA ARG A 10 -29.25 -40.21 -34.03
C ARG A 10 -28.57 -40.64 -32.73
N LEU A 11 -27.25 -40.53 -32.66
CA LEU A 11 -26.51 -40.55 -31.39
C LEU A 11 -26.21 -39.10 -31.01
N ALA A 12 -26.93 -38.60 -30.02
CA ALA A 12 -26.57 -37.37 -29.32
C ALA A 12 -25.50 -37.75 -28.28
N SER A 13 -24.25 -37.36 -28.51
CA SER A 13 -23.18 -37.49 -27.53
C SER A 13 -23.37 -36.42 -26.45
N ALA A 14 -23.80 -36.83 -25.26
CA ALA A 14 -23.74 -36.00 -24.07
C ALA A 14 -22.29 -35.88 -23.62
N VAL A 15 -21.69 -34.70 -23.78
CA VAL A 15 -20.40 -34.36 -23.17
C VAL A 15 -20.68 -34.07 -21.70
N LEU A 16 -20.38 -35.05 -20.84
CA LEU A 16 -20.36 -34.87 -19.40
C LEU A 16 -19.12 -34.04 -19.04
N MET A 17 -19.29 -32.72 -18.86
CA MET A 17 -18.28 -31.90 -18.20
C MET A 17 -18.24 -32.28 -16.71
N THR A 18 -17.34 -33.16 -16.33
CA THR A 18 -16.90 -33.28 -14.95
C THR A 18 -16.13 -32.01 -14.59
N ALA A 19 -16.79 -31.09 -13.90
CA ALA A 19 -16.12 -30.00 -13.21
C ALA A 19 -15.17 -30.61 -12.17
N LEU A 20 -13.86 -30.46 -12.40
CA LEU A 20 -12.84 -30.81 -11.43
C LEU A 20 -12.97 -29.83 -10.26
N ALA A 21 -13.71 -30.21 -9.21
CA ALA A 21 -13.67 -29.48 -7.96
C ALA A 21 -12.26 -29.65 -7.38
N LEU A 22 -11.41 -28.64 -7.59
CA LEU A 22 -10.15 -28.52 -6.87
C LEU A 22 -10.48 -28.52 -5.37
N PRO A 23 -9.71 -29.22 -4.52
CA PRO A 23 -9.95 -29.19 -3.09
C PRO A 23 -9.89 -27.73 -2.64
N ALA A 24 -10.97 -27.25 -2.02
CA ALA A 24 -10.95 -25.99 -1.30
C ALA A 24 -9.82 -26.10 -0.27
N ARG A 25 -8.70 -25.40 -0.50
CA ARG A 25 -7.66 -25.27 0.51
C ARG A 25 -8.30 -24.45 1.63
N ALA A 26 -8.68 -25.12 2.71
CA ALA A 26 -8.97 -24.46 3.97
C ALA A 26 -7.65 -23.86 4.45
N TYR A 27 -7.39 -22.63 4.02
CA TYR A 27 -6.40 -21.82 4.67
C TYR A 27 -7.03 -21.34 5.98
N ASP A 28 -6.45 -21.72 7.11
CA ASP A 28 -6.75 -21.03 8.35
C ASP A 28 -6.30 -19.57 8.14
N TRP A 29 -7.27 -18.68 8.06
CA TRP A 29 -7.06 -17.25 7.90
C TRP A 29 -7.47 -16.59 9.19
N TYR A 30 -6.74 -15.54 9.59
CA TYR A 30 -7.25 -14.73 10.67
C TYR A 30 -8.44 -13.91 10.20
N ALA A 31 -9.60 -14.33 10.67
CA ALA A 31 -10.86 -13.75 10.28
C ALA A 31 -11.14 -12.39 10.92
N GLY A 32 -10.38 -11.98 11.93
CA GLY A 32 -10.86 -10.99 12.89
C GLY A 32 -11.83 -11.61 13.89
N ASP A 33 -11.91 -11.05 15.09
CA ASP A 33 -12.90 -11.47 16.10
C ASP A 33 -14.17 -10.60 16.10
N GLY A 34 -14.16 -9.48 15.37
CA GLY A 34 -15.28 -8.56 15.30
C GLY A 34 -15.53 -7.76 16.58
N SER A 35 -14.55 -7.72 17.49
CA SER A 35 -14.65 -7.08 18.81
C SER A 35 -14.93 -5.57 18.76
N ASP A 36 -14.58 -4.89 17.66
CA ASP A 36 -14.90 -3.48 17.44
C ASP A 36 -16.30 -3.26 16.82
N GLY A 37 -17.09 -4.32 16.66
CA GLY A 37 -18.48 -4.26 16.22
C GLY A 37 -18.64 -3.87 14.75
N SER A 38 -19.86 -3.52 14.35
CA SER A 38 -20.14 -3.11 12.96
C SER A 38 -19.79 -1.65 12.73
N MET A 39 -19.12 -1.34 11.62
CA MET A 39 -18.76 0.01 11.24
C MET A 39 -19.59 0.53 10.05
N SER A 40 -20.20 1.70 10.23
CA SER A 40 -20.83 2.46 9.15
C SER A 40 -20.08 3.77 8.96
N VAL A 41 -19.31 3.88 7.88
CA VAL A 41 -18.55 5.08 7.54
C VAL A 41 -19.44 5.98 6.69
N THR A 42 -19.91 7.09 7.27
CA THR A 42 -20.84 8.05 6.64
C THR A 42 -20.22 9.40 6.33
N ALA A 43 -19.00 9.65 6.81
CA ALA A 43 -18.23 10.88 6.61
C ALA A 43 -16.73 10.55 6.53
N VAL A 44 -15.87 11.54 6.75
CA VAL A 44 -14.43 11.31 6.85
C VAL A 44 -14.12 10.49 8.11
N ARG A 45 -13.37 9.39 7.97
CA ARG A 45 -12.86 8.58 9.08
C ARG A 45 -11.37 8.34 8.94
N ILE A 46 -10.64 8.50 10.05
CA ILE A 46 -9.21 8.18 10.16
C ILE A 46 -9.06 6.86 10.92
N GLU A 47 -8.49 5.84 10.27
CA GLU A 47 -8.44 4.48 10.78
C GLU A 47 -7.24 4.22 11.71
N ASP A 48 -6.12 4.86 11.45
CA ASP A 48 -4.85 4.66 12.16
C ASP A 48 -4.68 5.62 13.36
N SER A 49 -5.76 5.95 14.06
CA SER A 49 -5.74 6.95 15.14
C SER A 49 -4.88 6.55 16.34
N VAL A 50 -4.66 5.25 16.54
CA VAL A 50 -3.73 4.70 17.54
C VAL A 50 -2.56 4.04 16.83
N LYS A 51 -1.40 4.69 16.92
CA LYS A 51 -0.13 4.20 16.37
C LYS A 51 1.05 4.86 17.09
N THR A 52 2.20 4.23 17.00
CA THR A 52 3.42 4.68 17.67
C THR A 52 4.65 4.24 16.88
N ASN A 53 5.72 5.01 16.93
CA ASN A 53 6.98 4.59 16.33
C ASN A 53 7.64 3.52 17.19
N VAL A 54 8.39 2.63 16.55
CA VAL A 54 9.39 1.82 17.24
C VAL A 54 10.50 2.75 17.71
N SER A 55 10.94 2.61 18.96
CA SER A 55 11.95 3.47 19.60
C SER A 55 13.29 2.76 19.87
N GLY A 56 13.32 1.43 19.68
CA GLY A 56 14.49 0.58 19.85
C GLY A 56 14.36 -0.65 18.96
N ALA A 57 15.49 -1.20 18.50
CA ALA A 57 15.46 -2.34 17.58
C ALA A 57 14.89 -3.59 18.28
N ALA A 58 14.02 -4.31 17.59
CA ALA A 58 13.51 -5.62 17.97
C ALA A 58 14.06 -6.66 16.99
N ALA A 59 14.83 -7.63 17.47
CA ALA A 59 15.34 -8.71 16.63
C ALA A 59 14.21 -9.66 16.23
N ALA A 60 14.37 -10.41 15.14
CA ALA A 60 13.51 -11.57 14.86
C ALA A 60 13.51 -12.51 16.09
N GLY A 61 12.34 -13.01 16.46
CA GLY A 61 12.11 -13.80 17.66
C GLY A 61 11.73 -12.97 18.89
N SER A 62 11.64 -11.64 18.78
CA SER A 62 11.34 -10.77 19.92
C SER A 62 9.84 -10.76 20.21
N VAL A 63 9.47 -10.84 21.49
CA VAL A 63 8.09 -10.57 21.94
C VAL A 63 7.90 -9.13 22.42
N ALA A 64 8.98 -8.41 22.69
CA ALA A 64 8.92 -7.04 23.20
C ALA A 64 9.27 -6.05 22.09
N ILE A 65 8.33 -5.16 21.75
CA ILE A 65 8.55 -4.09 20.76
C ILE A 65 8.73 -2.76 21.52
N PRO A 66 9.94 -2.19 21.57
CA PRO A 66 10.15 -0.89 22.19
C PRO A 66 9.46 0.19 21.36
N VAL A 67 8.62 1.01 21.99
CA VAL A 67 7.83 2.04 21.29
C VAL A 67 8.00 3.42 21.91
N GLY A 68 7.66 4.47 21.17
CA GLY A 68 7.67 5.86 21.67
C GLY A 68 6.59 6.14 22.72
N GLY A 69 5.55 5.30 22.78
CA GLY A 69 4.47 5.38 23.76
C GLY A 69 3.39 4.32 23.51
N THR A 70 2.63 3.99 24.55
CA THR A 70 1.57 2.96 24.52
C THR A 70 0.17 3.54 24.67
N ALA A 71 0.02 4.86 24.58
CA ALA A 71 -1.27 5.52 24.71
C ALA A 71 -2.24 5.04 23.63
N GLY A 72 -3.47 4.66 24.03
CA GLY A 72 -4.50 4.15 23.13
C GLY A 72 -4.43 2.65 22.83
N PHE A 73 -3.32 1.97 23.16
CA PHE A 73 -3.24 0.52 23.10
C PHE A 73 -3.78 -0.12 24.39
N ALA A 74 -4.29 -1.34 24.26
CA ALA A 74 -4.78 -2.18 25.35
C ALA A 74 -4.31 -3.63 25.18
N VAL A 75 -4.29 -4.39 26.28
CA VAL A 75 -4.08 -5.85 26.23
C VAL A 75 -5.21 -6.49 25.43
N GLY A 76 -4.85 -7.41 24.53
CA GLY A 76 -5.76 -8.07 23.60
C GLY A 76 -5.83 -7.41 22.22
N ASP A 77 -5.43 -6.14 22.09
CA ASP A 77 -5.45 -5.43 20.81
C ASP A 77 -4.66 -6.19 19.74
N LEU A 78 -5.21 -6.26 18.54
CA LEU A 78 -4.47 -6.61 17.34
C LEU A 78 -3.65 -5.40 16.89
N VAL A 79 -2.39 -5.64 16.53
CA VAL A 79 -1.49 -4.63 16.01
C VAL A 79 -0.84 -5.10 14.72
N LEU A 80 -0.51 -4.15 13.84
CA LEU A 80 0.38 -4.34 12.71
C LEU A 80 1.73 -3.74 13.07
N ILE A 81 2.81 -4.51 12.96
CA ILE A 81 4.18 -4.00 13.02
C ILE A 81 4.73 -3.96 11.60
N ILE A 82 5.26 -2.81 11.17
CA ILE A 82 5.73 -2.60 9.79
C ILE A 82 7.00 -1.75 9.74
N GLN A 83 7.97 -2.19 8.94
CA GLN A 83 9.18 -1.42 8.61
C GLN A 83 8.91 -0.59 7.34
N MET A 84 8.80 0.72 7.49
CA MET A 84 8.48 1.68 6.43
C MET A 84 9.67 1.93 5.50
N TYR A 85 10.86 2.16 6.05
CA TYR A 85 12.11 2.42 5.30
C TYR A 85 13.32 1.78 5.99
N GLY A 86 14.48 1.77 5.33
CA GLY A 86 15.71 1.20 5.85
C GLY A 86 15.80 -0.32 5.65
N VAL A 87 16.62 -0.98 6.46
CA VAL A 87 16.81 -2.44 6.38
C VAL A 87 15.49 -3.14 6.72
N GLY A 88 15.01 -3.98 5.79
CA GLY A 88 13.74 -4.69 5.93
C GLY A 88 12.51 -3.88 5.50
N ALA A 89 12.67 -2.74 4.81
CA ALA A 89 11.55 -1.94 4.34
C ALA A 89 10.51 -2.79 3.57
N GLY A 90 9.26 -2.74 4.03
CA GLY A 90 8.14 -3.52 3.51
C GLY A 90 7.81 -4.76 4.34
N ASN A 91 8.70 -5.22 5.22
CA ASN A 91 8.39 -6.31 6.14
C ASN A 91 7.28 -5.87 7.09
N TYR A 92 6.27 -6.72 7.24
CA TYR A 92 5.18 -6.51 8.16
C TYR A 92 4.67 -7.83 8.73
N GLU A 93 4.06 -7.76 9.90
CA GLU A 93 3.35 -8.88 10.53
C GLU A 93 2.31 -8.35 11.51
N PHE A 94 1.31 -9.18 11.81
CA PHE A 94 0.35 -8.88 12.86
C PHE A 94 0.85 -9.39 14.20
N GLY A 95 0.31 -8.86 15.30
CA GLY A 95 0.52 -9.42 16.63
C GLY A 95 -0.59 -9.04 17.58
N ARG A 96 -0.76 -9.78 18.68
CA ARG A 96 -1.67 -9.42 19.76
C ARG A 96 -0.92 -8.91 20.97
N VAL A 97 -1.41 -7.83 21.57
CA VAL A 97 -0.81 -7.26 22.78
C VAL A 97 -1.07 -8.17 23.98
N ALA A 98 -0.02 -8.76 24.55
CA ALA A 98 -0.05 -9.52 25.79
C ALA A 98 0.02 -8.60 27.02
N SER A 99 0.86 -7.57 26.98
CA SER A 99 1.03 -6.60 28.06
C SER A 99 1.63 -5.28 27.55
N LEU A 100 1.47 -4.22 28.34
CA LEU A 100 2.04 -2.90 28.09
C LEU A 100 2.94 -2.54 29.28
N SER A 101 4.24 -2.38 29.03
CA SER A 101 5.23 -2.11 30.09
C SER A 101 6.39 -1.25 29.57
N GLY A 102 6.08 -0.08 29.01
CA GLY A 102 7.03 0.73 28.23
C GLY A 102 7.29 0.20 26.81
N ASN A 103 6.92 -1.06 26.57
CA ASN A 103 6.91 -1.73 25.27
C ASN A 103 5.48 -2.15 24.92
N VAL A 104 5.24 -2.46 23.65
CA VAL A 104 4.13 -3.32 23.23
C VAL A 104 4.66 -4.75 23.26
N ASN A 105 4.27 -5.55 24.27
CA ASN A 105 4.67 -6.95 24.35
C ASN A 105 3.62 -7.82 23.66
N LEU A 106 4.07 -8.66 22.74
CA LEU A 106 3.24 -9.54 21.92
C LEU A 106 3.04 -10.90 22.58
N THR A 107 1.91 -11.56 22.26
CA THR A 107 1.64 -12.93 22.70
C THR A 107 2.54 -13.97 22.04
N ARG A 108 3.17 -13.62 20.91
CA ARG A 108 4.04 -14.49 20.11
C ARG A 108 5.25 -13.70 19.58
N PRO A 109 6.37 -14.37 19.25
CA PRO A 109 7.63 -13.70 18.89
C PRO A 109 7.71 -13.32 17.41
N THR A 110 8.27 -12.15 17.07
CA THR A 110 8.28 -11.64 15.69
C THR A 110 9.01 -12.53 14.71
N ARG A 111 8.52 -12.62 13.47
CA ARG A 111 9.23 -13.28 12.38
C ARG A 111 10.34 -12.38 11.84
N PHE A 112 10.08 -11.08 11.74
CA PHE A 112 11.04 -10.12 11.23
C PHE A 112 11.74 -9.35 12.35
N ALA A 113 12.90 -8.82 11.99
CA ALA A 113 13.55 -7.78 12.78
C ALA A 113 13.01 -6.41 12.37
N TYR A 114 12.78 -5.55 13.36
CA TYR A 114 12.33 -4.17 13.19
C TYR A 114 13.37 -3.22 13.76
N GLN A 115 13.71 -2.19 13.00
CA GLN A 115 14.74 -1.23 13.36
C GLN A 115 14.21 -0.16 14.30
N ALA A 116 15.11 0.45 15.07
CA ALA A 116 14.77 1.57 15.96
C ALA A 116 14.27 2.81 15.20
N THR A 117 14.53 2.91 13.90
CA THR A 117 14.05 3.96 13.01
C THR A 117 13.33 3.36 11.83
N GLY A 118 12.31 4.07 11.35
CA GLY A 118 11.55 3.67 10.18
C GLY A 118 10.60 2.49 10.39
N ALA A 119 10.37 2.03 11.63
CA ALA A 119 9.31 1.09 11.95
C ALA A 119 8.22 1.72 12.82
N GLN A 120 6.99 1.23 12.68
CA GLN A 120 5.85 1.65 13.49
C GLN A 120 4.98 0.46 13.89
N VAL A 121 4.22 0.66 14.96
CA VAL A 121 3.17 -0.23 15.45
C VAL A 121 1.84 0.51 15.32
N ILE A 122 0.86 -0.11 14.68
CA ILE A 122 -0.47 0.46 14.41
C ILE A 122 -1.51 -0.47 15.04
N LYS A 123 -2.43 0.06 15.85
CA LYS A 123 -3.60 -0.71 16.29
C LYS A 123 -4.47 -1.03 15.09
N VAL A 124 -4.89 -2.28 14.98
CA VAL A 124 -5.77 -2.77 13.91
C VAL A 124 -7.15 -2.98 14.50
N ASN A 125 -8.15 -2.30 13.95
CA ASN A 125 -9.52 -2.53 14.38
C ASN A 125 -10.09 -3.80 13.72
N GLU A 126 -10.88 -4.52 14.50
CA GLU A 126 -11.48 -5.82 14.17
C GLU A 126 -13.00 -5.68 14.08
N TYR A 127 -13.50 -5.34 12.90
CA TYR A 127 -14.93 -5.10 12.71
C TYR A 127 -15.72 -6.38 12.42
N SER A 128 -16.97 -6.44 12.86
CA SER A 128 -17.87 -7.54 12.49
C SER A 128 -18.44 -7.37 11.07
N GLN A 129 -18.63 -6.13 10.64
CA GLN A 129 -19.11 -5.75 9.30
C GLN A 129 -18.65 -4.33 9.00
N VAL A 130 -18.40 -3.99 7.73
CA VAL A 130 -18.13 -2.61 7.32
C VAL A 130 -19.01 -2.19 6.16
N THR A 131 -19.65 -1.03 6.27
CA THR A 131 -20.29 -0.35 5.14
C THR A 131 -19.74 1.05 4.98
N LEU A 132 -19.22 1.37 3.79
CA LEU A 132 -18.86 2.72 3.38
C LEU A 132 -20.01 3.33 2.58
N ALA A 133 -20.65 4.33 3.13
CA ALA A 133 -21.76 5.03 2.48
C ALA A 133 -21.26 5.92 1.33
N ALA A 134 -22.18 6.35 0.46
CA ALA A 134 -21.87 7.26 -0.63
C ALA A 134 -21.31 8.58 -0.09
N GLY A 135 -20.22 9.08 -0.69
CA GLY A 135 -19.57 10.32 -0.27
C GLY A 135 -18.74 10.24 1.01
N ALA A 136 -18.71 9.08 1.69
CA ALA A 136 -17.80 8.87 2.82
C ALA A 136 -16.33 8.73 2.34
N ASP A 137 -15.38 9.04 3.22
CA ASP A 137 -13.94 8.94 2.93
C ASP A 137 -13.20 8.29 4.11
N TRP A 138 -12.85 7.02 3.94
CA TRP A 138 -12.13 6.24 4.93
C TRP A 138 -10.64 6.18 4.58
N LYS A 139 -9.78 6.64 5.50
CA LYS A 139 -8.35 6.79 5.23
C LYS A 139 -7.51 6.63 6.49
N ALA A 140 -6.20 6.63 6.32
CA ALA A 140 -5.24 6.80 7.40
C ALA A 140 -4.55 8.16 7.28
N GLN A 141 -3.78 8.56 8.29
CA GLN A 141 -2.93 9.75 8.22
C GLN A 141 -1.82 9.57 7.16
N PRO A 142 -1.35 10.65 6.51
CA PRO A 142 -0.19 10.55 5.63
C PRO A 142 1.07 10.17 6.44
N PHE A 143 2.05 9.56 5.77
CA PHE A 143 3.34 9.31 6.43
C PHE A 143 4.06 10.63 6.72
N ASP A 144 4.43 10.84 7.98
CA ASP A 144 5.09 12.06 8.44
C ASP A 144 6.62 11.94 8.50
N GLY A 145 7.16 10.79 8.13
CA GLY A 145 8.58 10.43 8.27
C GLY A 145 8.88 9.51 9.45
N THR A 146 7.91 9.33 10.34
CA THR A 146 8.01 8.51 11.54
C THR A 146 6.85 7.50 11.64
N VAL A 147 5.60 7.95 11.47
CA VAL A 147 4.38 7.12 11.53
C VAL A 147 3.37 7.52 10.44
N GLY A 148 2.34 6.68 10.24
CA GLY A 148 1.27 6.90 9.26
C GLY A 148 1.53 6.25 7.90
N GLY A 149 0.71 6.61 6.92
CA GLY A 149 0.80 6.13 5.54
C GLY A 149 0.26 4.71 5.29
N VAL A 150 -0.27 4.06 6.33
CA VAL A 150 -0.80 2.70 6.26
C VAL A 150 -2.24 2.69 6.76
N PHE A 151 -3.15 2.31 5.88
CA PHE A 151 -4.50 1.92 6.24
C PHE A 151 -4.53 0.40 6.42
N VAL A 152 -5.01 -0.05 7.58
CA VAL A 152 -5.18 -1.48 7.88
C VAL A 152 -6.47 -1.70 8.66
N ALA A 153 -7.27 -2.68 8.23
CA ALA A 153 -8.47 -3.12 8.95
C ALA A 153 -8.73 -4.61 8.70
N VAL A 154 -9.28 -5.29 9.71
CA VAL A 154 -9.70 -6.70 9.63
C VAL A 154 -11.19 -6.79 9.90
N VAL A 155 -11.90 -7.60 9.10
CA VAL A 155 -13.36 -7.70 9.15
C VAL A 155 -13.79 -9.16 9.19
N SER A 156 -14.49 -9.59 10.26
CA SER A 156 -14.99 -10.97 10.40
C SER A 156 -16.23 -11.27 9.59
N GLY A 157 -16.86 -10.23 9.03
CA GLY A 157 -17.89 -10.32 8.02
C GLY A 157 -17.46 -9.67 6.70
N SER A 158 -18.41 -9.03 6.05
CA SER A 158 -18.25 -8.44 4.72
C SER A 158 -17.89 -6.96 4.78
N VAL A 159 -17.27 -6.48 3.72
CA VAL A 159 -17.03 -5.06 3.46
C VAL A 159 -17.83 -4.65 2.24
N THR A 160 -18.68 -3.63 2.39
CA THR A 160 -19.43 -3.06 1.26
C THR A 160 -19.06 -1.60 1.05
N VAL A 161 -18.59 -1.24 -0.14
CA VAL A 161 -18.33 0.15 -0.55
C VAL A 161 -19.46 0.60 -1.46
N LYS A 162 -20.34 1.48 -0.96
CA LYS A 162 -21.54 1.97 -1.64
C LYS A 162 -21.33 3.39 -2.17
N GLY A 163 -20.33 3.60 -3.04
CA GLY A 163 -20.05 4.93 -3.59
C GLY A 163 -19.19 5.84 -2.71
N GLY A 164 -18.65 5.32 -1.60
CA GLY A 164 -17.64 6.00 -0.78
C GLY A 164 -16.21 5.79 -1.29
N GLY A 165 -15.24 6.39 -0.61
CA GLY A 165 -13.81 6.27 -0.90
C GLY A 165 -13.05 5.58 0.23
N LEU A 166 -12.14 4.68 -0.12
CA LEU A 166 -11.01 4.29 0.73
C LEU A 166 -9.76 4.96 0.13
N THR A 167 -9.27 6.02 0.77
CA THR A 167 -8.35 6.99 0.13
C THR A 167 -6.99 7.07 0.82
N MET A 168 -5.99 6.48 0.18
CA MET A 168 -4.57 6.60 0.49
C MET A 168 -3.76 7.38 -0.56
N THR A 169 -4.44 8.15 -1.42
CA THR A 169 -3.80 9.00 -2.43
C THR A 169 -2.89 10.04 -1.78
N GLY A 170 -1.62 10.09 -2.19
CA GLY A 170 -0.65 11.06 -1.68
C GLY A 170 -0.25 10.87 -0.21
N ARG A 171 -0.56 9.72 0.40
CA ARG A 171 -0.32 9.43 1.82
C ARG A 171 0.95 8.61 2.08
N GLY A 172 1.73 8.34 1.04
CA GLY A 172 3.02 7.64 1.08
C GLY A 172 4.19 8.55 1.42
N PHE A 173 5.36 8.24 0.88
CA PHE A 173 6.56 9.04 1.13
C PHE A 173 6.43 10.46 0.58
N GLN A 174 6.94 11.42 1.35
CA GLN A 174 6.88 12.85 0.99
C GLN A 174 7.80 13.15 -0.21
N GLY A 175 7.33 14.06 -1.07
CA GLY A 175 8.14 14.59 -2.16
C GLY A 175 9.24 15.54 -1.68
N GLY A 176 10.28 15.70 -2.49
CA GLY A 176 11.38 16.61 -2.23
C GLY A 176 10.99 18.08 -2.38
N ALA A 177 11.54 18.95 -1.54
CA ALA A 177 11.36 20.39 -1.67
C ALA A 177 12.01 20.91 -2.97
N GLY A 178 11.38 21.90 -3.60
CA GLY A 178 11.96 22.61 -4.74
C GLY A 178 13.15 23.47 -4.30
N GLY A 179 14.10 23.69 -5.20
CA GLY A 179 15.23 24.57 -4.94
C GLY A 179 14.77 26.02 -4.79
N THR A 180 15.34 26.75 -3.82
CA THR A 180 15.24 28.21 -3.79
C THR A 180 15.92 28.82 -5.03
N PRO A 181 15.76 30.12 -5.34
CA PRO A 181 16.36 30.73 -6.51
C PRO A 181 17.87 30.44 -6.63
N GLY A 182 18.26 29.84 -7.76
CA GLY A 182 19.66 29.44 -8.04
C GLY A 182 20.18 28.23 -7.24
N ALA A 183 19.35 27.57 -6.44
CA ALA A 183 19.73 26.40 -5.64
C ALA A 183 19.20 25.09 -6.22
N ASN A 184 19.81 23.98 -5.81
CA ASN A 184 19.34 22.63 -6.13
C ASN A 184 18.01 22.33 -5.43
N GLY A 185 17.19 21.47 -6.03
CA GLY A 185 16.08 20.84 -5.33
C GLY A 185 16.57 19.83 -4.28
N PHE A 186 15.63 19.20 -3.59
CA PHE A 186 15.90 18.14 -2.64
C PHE A 186 15.41 16.79 -3.18
N GLN A 187 16.15 15.73 -2.86
CA GLN A 187 15.68 14.37 -3.10
C GLN A 187 14.40 14.11 -2.30
N ALA A 188 13.59 13.17 -2.75
CA ALA A 188 12.38 12.77 -2.04
C ALA A 188 12.67 11.76 -0.93
N MET A 189 11.66 11.56 -0.06
CA MET A 189 11.66 10.42 0.84
C MET A 189 11.43 9.13 0.05
N GLY A 190 12.02 8.05 0.56
CA GLY A 190 11.84 6.72 0.00
C GLY A 190 12.33 5.65 0.97
N THR A 191 12.45 4.42 0.47
CA THR A 191 12.94 3.28 1.25
C THR A 191 14.37 3.44 1.77
N GLY A 192 15.16 4.36 1.22
CA GLY A 192 16.47 4.72 1.79
C GLY A 192 16.39 5.57 3.07
N GLY A 193 15.22 6.16 3.38
CA GLY A 193 14.97 6.92 4.60
C GLY A 193 14.46 8.35 4.35
N ALA A 194 14.64 9.22 5.34
CA ALA A 194 14.25 10.62 5.25
C ALA A 194 14.98 11.37 4.12
N ALA A 195 14.32 12.37 3.53
CA ALA A 195 14.91 13.25 2.53
C ALA A 195 15.87 14.23 3.21
N VAL A 196 17.17 14.16 2.89
CA VAL A 196 18.17 14.98 3.60
C VAL A 196 19.21 15.64 2.69
N ALA A 197 19.12 15.46 1.36
CA ALA A 197 20.19 15.91 0.48
C ALA A 197 19.71 16.51 -0.84
N GLN A 198 20.46 17.50 -1.33
CA GLN A 198 20.30 18.12 -2.64
C GLN A 198 21.09 17.32 -3.69
N LEU A 199 20.73 16.05 -3.87
CA LEU A 199 21.44 15.09 -4.72
C LEU A 199 20.58 14.66 -5.91
N GLN A 200 21.21 14.51 -7.07
CA GLN A 200 20.57 13.91 -8.25
C GLN A 200 20.23 12.43 -8.04
N ALA A 201 20.96 11.75 -7.16
CA ALA A 201 20.71 10.35 -6.85
C ALA A 201 19.33 10.15 -6.21
N ASN A 202 18.71 9.02 -6.50
CA ASN A 202 17.49 8.61 -5.84
C ASN A 202 17.75 8.13 -4.40
N ASN A 203 16.72 8.14 -3.58
CA ASN A 203 16.74 7.69 -2.19
C ASN A 203 15.98 6.37 -2.06
N GLY A 204 16.53 5.30 -2.63
CA GLY A 204 15.80 4.06 -2.87
C GLY A 204 14.69 4.31 -3.89
N ASN A 205 13.43 4.17 -3.46
CA ASN A 205 12.29 4.50 -4.31
C ASN A 205 11.90 5.99 -4.33
N GLY A 206 12.52 6.85 -3.53
CA GLY A 206 12.32 8.30 -3.60
C GLY A 206 13.10 8.92 -4.77
N GLY A 207 12.49 9.79 -5.57
CA GLY A 207 13.16 10.43 -6.71
C GLY A 207 14.24 11.43 -6.30
N GLY A 208 15.28 11.57 -7.13
CA GLY A 208 16.39 12.50 -6.91
C GLY A 208 16.05 13.95 -7.26
N ALA A 209 16.87 14.89 -6.78
CA ALA A 209 16.72 16.32 -7.02
C ALA A 209 17.17 16.76 -8.41
N GLY A 210 16.47 17.74 -8.99
CA GLY A 210 17.02 18.54 -10.07
C GLY A 210 18.06 19.53 -9.54
N MET A 211 19.24 19.60 -10.16
CA MET A 211 20.22 20.62 -9.81
C MET A 211 19.79 22.01 -10.28
N ALA A 212 20.36 23.06 -9.68
CA ALA A 212 20.15 24.44 -10.09
C ALA A 212 20.33 24.64 -11.61
N SER A 213 19.80 25.74 -12.14
CA SER A 213 19.75 26.03 -13.58
C SER A 213 18.74 25.15 -14.31
N SER A 214 17.49 25.17 -13.83
CA SER A 214 16.31 24.72 -14.58
C SER A 214 16.07 23.22 -14.68
N ASN A 215 16.81 22.37 -13.95
CA ASN A 215 16.68 20.92 -14.08
C ASN A 215 15.48 20.38 -13.28
N GLY A 216 14.74 19.44 -13.87
CA GLY A 216 13.59 18.79 -13.23
C GLY A 216 14.02 17.72 -12.23
N GLY A 217 13.18 17.49 -11.22
CA GLY A 217 13.34 16.38 -10.28
C GLY A 217 13.04 15.02 -10.94
N GLY A 218 13.53 13.93 -10.37
CA GLY A 218 13.21 12.56 -10.79
C GLY A 218 11.93 12.05 -10.11
N GLY A 219 11.11 11.27 -10.83
CA GLY A 219 9.86 10.73 -10.30
C GLY A 219 10.08 9.65 -9.23
N GLY A 220 9.12 9.46 -8.33
CA GLY A 220 9.16 8.36 -7.36
C GLY A 220 9.01 6.98 -8.02
N GLY A 221 9.50 5.92 -7.38
CA GLY A 221 9.36 4.53 -7.80
C GLY A 221 8.46 3.69 -6.88
N HIS A 222 7.88 2.61 -7.42
CA HIS A 222 7.18 1.56 -6.66
C HIS A 222 7.17 0.23 -7.43
N ALA A 223 6.10 -0.16 -8.12
CA ALA A 223 6.11 -1.36 -8.96
C ALA A 223 7.02 -1.18 -10.17
N GLY A 224 6.96 0.01 -10.77
CA GLY A 224 7.88 0.48 -11.80
C GLY A 224 8.84 1.53 -11.25
N VAL A 225 9.94 1.74 -11.97
CA VAL A 225 10.85 2.86 -11.70
C VAL A 225 10.15 4.20 -12.00
N GLY A 226 10.50 5.23 -11.25
CA GLY A 226 10.18 6.60 -11.62
C GLY A 226 10.98 7.03 -12.85
N THR A 227 10.47 8.00 -13.60
CA THR A 227 11.20 8.53 -14.76
C THR A 227 12.20 9.61 -14.33
N ILE A 228 13.30 9.74 -15.07
CA ILE A 228 14.31 10.79 -14.85
C ILE A 228 13.69 12.15 -15.24
N GLY A 229 14.03 13.21 -14.51
CA GLY A 229 13.62 14.58 -14.86
C GLY A 229 14.26 15.09 -16.16
N GLY A 230 13.79 16.22 -16.67
CA GLY A 230 14.41 16.90 -17.82
C GLY A 230 15.56 17.82 -17.42
N GLY A 231 16.45 18.13 -18.38
CA GLY A 231 17.56 19.08 -18.20
C GLY A 231 18.94 18.43 -18.36
N ALA A 232 20.00 19.22 -18.15
CA ALA A 232 21.39 18.77 -18.26
C ALA A 232 21.89 18.04 -17.00
N SER A 233 21.23 18.25 -15.85
CA SER A 233 21.56 17.65 -14.56
C SER A 233 20.29 17.31 -13.78
N PRO A 234 19.43 16.43 -14.34
CA PRO A 234 18.13 16.11 -13.77
C PRO A 234 18.24 15.18 -12.55
N GLY A 235 17.16 15.13 -11.78
CA GLY A 235 17.00 14.11 -10.75
C GLY A 235 16.77 12.73 -11.34
N THR A 236 17.42 11.72 -10.74
CA THR A 236 17.26 10.30 -11.10
C THR A 236 15.90 9.79 -10.63
N GLY A 237 15.25 8.94 -11.43
CA GLY A 237 14.01 8.28 -11.02
C GLY A 237 14.22 7.31 -9.83
N GLY A 238 13.22 7.22 -8.97
CA GLY A 238 13.19 6.27 -7.87
C GLY A 238 13.18 4.81 -8.35
N ALA A 239 13.86 3.93 -7.64
CA ALA A 239 13.91 2.50 -7.94
C ALA A 239 12.55 1.80 -7.66
N SER A 240 12.33 0.65 -8.29
CA SER A 240 11.22 -0.24 -7.96
C SER A 240 11.44 -0.97 -6.63
N VAL A 241 10.38 -1.26 -5.89
CA VAL A 241 10.39 -1.94 -4.59
C VAL A 241 9.25 -2.96 -4.44
N GLY A 242 9.37 -3.80 -3.41
CA GLY A 242 8.37 -4.78 -3.02
C GLY A 242 8.21 -5.95 -4.00
N THR A 243 7.17 -6.75 -3.75
CA THR A 243 6.82 -7.96 -4.51
C THR A 243 5.43 -7.82 -5.13
N GLY A 244 5.15 -8.55 -6.21
CA GLY A 244 3.85 -8.49 -6.91
C GLY A 244 2.66 -8.87 -6.02
N ASP A 245 2.85 -9.92 -5.22
CA ASP A 245 1.88 -10.47 -4.27
C ASP A 245 1.62 -9.61 -3.03
N LEU A 246 2.40 -8.53 -2.85
CA LEU A 246 2.39 -7.67 -1.68
C LEU A 246 2.67 -8.40 -0.35
N SER A 247 3.49 -9.46 -0.38
CA SER A 247 4.14 -10.02 0.82
C SER A 247 5.08 -9.01 1.49
N LEU A 248 5.56 -8.01 0.72
CA LEU A 248 6.17 -6.78 1.22
C LEU A 248 5.25 -5.57 0.95
N LEU A 249 4.97 -4.77 1.98
CA LEU A 249 4.13 -3.58 1.91
C LEU A 249 4.97 -2.30 1.96
N ASN A 250 5.33 -1.77 0.79
CA ASN A 250 6.06 -0.50 0.70
C ASN A 250 5.13 0.67 0.38
N LEU A 251 5.45 1.86 0.88
CA LEU A 251 4.83 3.11 0.43
C LEU A 251 5.33 3.50 -0.97
N GLY A 252 4.49 4.19 -1.74
CA GLY A 252 4.90 4.92 -2.94
C GLY A 252 6.01 5.92 -2.62
N GLY A 253 7.08 5.92 -3.41
CA GLY A 253 8.16 6.89 -3.29
C GLY A 253 7.70 8.31 -3.63
N GLY A 254 8.24 9.32 -2.95
CA GLY A 254 8.00 10.71 -3.33
C GLY A 254 8.74 11.07 -4.62
N GLY A 255 8.25 12.08 -5.34
CA GLY A 255 8.99 12.70 -6.45
C GLY A 255 10.02 13.70 -5.93
N GLY A 256 11.16 13.85 -6.61
CA GLY A 256 12.18 14.84 -6.26
C GLY A 256 11.78 16.27 -6.60
N GLY A 257 12.38 17.25 -5.91
CA GLY A 257 12.19 18.66 -6.21
C GLY A 257 12.98 19.11 -7.43
N GLY A 258 12.44 20.05 -8.20
CA GLY A 258 13.14 20.71 -9.29
C GLY A 258 14.16 21.73 -8.79
N GLY A 259 15.20 21.98 -9.59
CA GLY A 259 16.21 22.99 -9.32
C GLY A 259 15.71 24.40 -9.57
N GLY A 260 16.09 25.34 -8.70
CA GLY A 260 15.83 26.75 -8.89
C GLY A 260 16.60 27.34 -10.08
N HIS A 261 16.13 28.49 -10.54
CA HIS A 261 16.80 29.33 -11.52
C HIS A 261 16.96 30.75 -10.96
N SER A 262 17.79 31.59 -11.57
CA SER A 262 17.99 32.99 -11.15
C SER A 262 16.64 33.70 -10.99
N GLY A 263 16.27 34.03 -9.76
CA GLY A 263 15.00 34.69 -9.42
C GLY A 263 13.77 33.79 -9.36
N ASN A 264 13.89 32.47 -9.56
CA ASN A 264 12.76 31.55 -9.53
C ASN A 264 13.02 30.27 -8.73
N SER A 265 12.06 29.87 -7.90
CA SER A 265 12.11 28.61 -7.17
C SER A 265 11.67 27.43 -8.05
N GLY A 266 12.32 26.29 -7.86
CA GLY A 266 11.94 25.02 -8.48
C GLY A 266 10.65 24.46 -7.89
N GLY A 267 10.01 23.56 -8.64
CA GLY A 267 8.80 22.89 -8.20
C GLY A 267 9.07 21.85 -7.11
N THR A 268 8.14 21.70 -6.16
CA THR A 268 8.18 20.61 -5.17
C THR A 268 7.74 19.29 -5.79
N GLY A 269 8.34 18.19 -5.37
CA GLY A 269 7.88 16.87 -5.78
C GLY A 269 6.57 16.45 -5.12
N GLY A 270 5.81 15.59 -5.80
CA GLY A 270 4.56 15.02 -5.31
C GLY A 270 4.80 13.88 -4.32
N ALA A 271 3.91 13.76 -3.33
CA ALA A 271 3.93 12.64 -2.39
C ALA A 271 3.47 11.34 -3.07
N GLY A 272 4.03 10.21 -2.63
CA GLY A 272 3.64 8.88 -3.09
C GLY A 272 2.28 8.43 -2.54
N GLY A 273 1.74 7.33 -3.07
CA GLY A 273 0.55 6.66 -2.53
C GLY A 273 0.87 5.85 -1.26
N GLY A 274 -0.10 5.72 -0.36
CA GLY A 274 0.06 4.94 0.88
C GLY A 274 -0.11 3.43 0.72
N VAL A 275 -0.32 2.72 1.83
CA VAL A 275 -0.68 1.30 1.83
C VAL A 275 -2.13 1.15 2.23
N ILE A 276 -2.86 0.26 1.54
CA ILE A 276 -4.18 -0.23 1.92
C ILE A 276 -4.05 -1.74 2.12
N LEU A 277 -4.25 -2.21 3.35
CA LEU A 277 -4.38 -3.63 3.69
C LEU A 277 -5.77 -3.87 4.27
N LEU A 278 -6.63 -4.56 3.53
CA LEU A 278 -7.98 -4.88 3.97
C LEU A 278 -8.19 -6.39 3.96
N VAL A 279 -8.51 -6.95 5.12
CA VAL A 279 -8.77 -8.38 5.29
C VAL A 279 -10.24 -8.57 5.66
N ALA A 280 -10.95 -9.45 4.97
CA ALA A 280 -12.35 -9.76 5.23
C ALA A 280 -12.63 -11.27 5.18
N SER A 281 -13.42 -11.77 6.12
CA SER A 281 -13.90 -13.16 6.07
C SER A 281 -15.14 -13.31 5.20
N GLY A 282 -15.93 -12.26 5.07
CA GLY A 282 -17.01 -12.20 4.10
C GLY A 282 -16.55 -11.64 2.75
N ASP A 283 -17.54 -11.23 1.96
CA ASP A 283 -17.32 -10.59 0.66
C ASP A 283 -16.68 -9.21 0.80
N ILE A 284 -15.85 -8.84 -0.17
CA ILE A 284 -15.47 -7.44 -0.41
C ILE A 284 -16.21 -6.98 -1.67
N ALA A 285 -17.27 -6.21 -1.47
CA ALA A 285 -18.15 -5.75 -2.53
C ALA A 285 -18.00 -4.24 -2.75
N LEU A 286 -17.37 -3.84 -3.86
CA LEU A 286 -17.44 -2.47 -4.36
C LEU A 286 -18.64 -2.38 -5.29
N THR A 287 -19.76 -1.85 -4.80
CA THR A 287 -20.97 -1.62 -5.61
C THR A 287 -20.98 -0.20 -6.20
N GLY A 288 -19.80 0.40 -6.34
CA GLY A 288 -19.54 1.80 -6.68
C GLY A 288 -18.46 2.40 -5.77
N GLY A 289 -17.97 3.61 -6.09
CA GLY A 289 -16.97 4.31 -5.28
C GLY A 289 -15.54 3.95 -5.67
N THR A 290 -14.58 4.24 -4.77
CA THR A 290 -13.15 4.12 -5.08
C THR A 290 -12.32 3.52 -3.96
N ILE A 291 -11.30 2.73 -4.32
CA ILE A 291 -10.16 2.38 -3.46
C ILE A 291 -8.92 2.94 -4.15
N GLN A 292 -8.27 3.93 -3.54
CA GLN A 292 -7.20 4.68 -4.20
C GLN A 292 -5.94 4.74 -3.35
N SER A 293 -4.83 4.30 -3.93
CA SER A 293 -3.49 4.55 -3.43
C SER A 293 -2.62 5.21 -4.49
N SER A 294 -3.16 6.19 -5.20
CA SER A 294 -2.42 6.91 -6.24
C SER A 294 -1.45 7.94 -5.63
N ALA A 295 -0.50 8.42 -6.42
CA ALA A 295 0.39 9.50 -6.01
C ALA A 295 -0.17 10.89 -6.35
N LEU A 296 0.51 11.91 -5.85
CA LEU A 296 0.32 13.29 -6.28
C LEU A 296 1.30 13.66 -7.39
N ALA A 297 0.88 14.57 -8.26
CA ALA A 297 1.76 15.20 -9.24
C ALA A 297 2.77 16.14 -8.56
N GLY A 298 3.92 16.35 -9.21
CA GLY A 298 4.85 17.40 -8.83
C GLY A 298 4.33 18.79 -9.20
N SER A 299 4.72 19.80 -8.43
CA SER A 299 4.41 21.20 -8.70
C SER A 299 5.28 21.72 -9.83
N SER A 300 4.76 22.68 -10.61
CA SER A 300 5.55 23.38 -11.61
C SER A 300 6.59 24.32 -10.96
N GLY A 301 7.76 24.45 -11.57
CA GLY A 301 8.75 25.48 -11.22
C GLY A 301 8.32 26.86 -11.72
N GLY A 302 8.78 27.92 -11.06
CA GLY A 302 8.53 29.29 -11.51
C GLY A 302 9.40 29.67 -12.70
N GLY A 303 8.83 30.33 -13.72
CA GLY A 303 9.61 30.85 -14.87
C GLY A 303 10.49 29.76 -15.51
N ALA A 304 11.80 29.99 -15.49
CA ALA A 304 12.78 29.05 -16.03
C ALA A 304 13.21 27.96 -15.03
N ALA A 305 12.73 27.92 -13.78
CA ALA A 305 13.10 26.88 -12.82
C ALA A 305 12.55 25.51 -13.22
N GLY A 306 13.20 24.44 -12.75
CA GLY A 306 12.81 23.07 -13.05
C GLY A 306 11.53 22.66 -12.34
N GLY A 307 10.73 21.82 -13.00
CA GLY A 307 9.53 21.21 -12.42
C GLY A 307 9.86 20.17 -11.35
N GLY A 308 9.03 20.11 -10.31
CA GLY A 308 9.05 19.01 -9.34
C GLY A 308 8.48 17.75 -9.97
N ALA A 309 8.90 16.59 -9.49
CA ALA A 309 8.51 15.30 -10.06
C ALA A 309 7.27 14.71 -9.39
N GLY A 310 6.56 13.81 -10.07
CA GLY A 310 5.42 13.09 -9.49
C GLY A 310 5.87 11.97 -8.52
N GLY A 311 5.05 11.72 -7.50
CA GLY A 311 5.23 10.56 -6.62
C GLY A 311 4.82 9.25 -7.32
N ALA A 312 5.19 8.11 -6.75
CA ALA A 312 4.72 6.80 -7.22
C ALA A 312 3.42 6.37 -6.55
N GLY A 313 2.62 5.54 -7.23
CA GLY A 313 1.50 4.85 -6.61
C GLY A 313 1.95 3.96 -5.45
N GLY A 314 1.04 3.65 -4.54
CA GLY A 314 1.28 2.83 -3.35
C GLY A 314 0.82 1.39 -3.52
N ALA A 315 0.49 0.73 -2.40
CA ALA A 315 0.07 -0.67 -2.39
C ALA A 315 -1.41 -0.81 -2.02
N VAL A 316 -2.13 -1.69 -2.72
CA VAL A 316 -3.50 -2.12 -2.37
C VAL A 316 -3.53 -3.63 -2.27
N ARG A 317 -3.64 -4.16 -1.05
CA ARG A 317 -3.79 -5.59 -0.78
C ARG A 317 -5.18 -5.85 -0.21
N LEU A 318 -6.00 -6.55 -0.98
CA LEU A 318 -7.33 -7.01 -0.56
C LEU A 318 -7.28 -8.52 -0.36
N VAL A 319 -7.67 -8.98 0.82
CA VAL A 319 -7.71 -10.41 1.16
C VAL A 319 -9.11 -10.75 1.63
N SER A 320 -9.76 -11.66 0.92
CA SER A 320 -11.12 -12.11 1.24
C SER A 320 -11.24 -13.62 1.23
N THR A 321 -11.97 -14.17 2.19
CA THR A 321 -12.38 -15.59 2.18
C THR A 321 -13.69 -15.80 1.43
N GLY A 322 -14.38 -14.71 1.08
CA GLY A 322 -15.54 -14.65 0.21
C GLY A 322 -15.19 -14.17 -1.20
N THR A 323 -16.19 -13.62 -1.89
CA THR A 323 -16.02 -13.06 -3.23
C THR A 323 -15.51 -11.63 -3.18
N VAL A 324 -14.68 -11.26 -4.17
CA VAL A 324 -14.25 -9.87 -4.37
C VAL A 324 -14.88 -9.33 -5.65
N THR A 325 -15.77 -8.36 -5.49
CA THR A 325 -16.52 -7.75 -6.61
C THR A 325 -16.08 -6.30 -6.81
N LEU A 326 -15.53 -5.98 -7.98
CA LEU A 326 -14.89 -4.71 -8.30
C LEU A 326 -15.77 -3.84 -9.21
N GLY A 327 -16.97 -3.52 -8.75
CA GLY A 327 -17.90 -2.63 -9.47
C GLY A 327 -17.58 -1.13 -9.37
N GLY A 328 -16.46 -0.77 -8.75
CA GLY A 328 -15.95 0.61 -8.62
C GLY A 328 -14.56 0.78 -9.23
N THR A 329 -13.87 1.87 -8.89
CA THR A 329 -12.47 2.09 -9.33
C THR A 329 -11.49 1.66 -8.25
N ILE A 330 -10.52 0.82 -8.60
CA ILE A 330 -9.34 0.58 -7.77
C ILE A 330 -8.10 1.07 -8.52
N ALA A 331 -7.38 2.02 -7.91
CA ALA A 331 -6.25 2.68 -8.56
C ALA A 331 -5.03 2.83 -7.65
N ALA A 332 -3.85 2.60 -8.21
CA ALA A 332 -2.55 2.91 -7.60
C ALA A 332 -1.65 3.59 -8.65
N ALA A 333 -2.10 4.72 -9.20
CA ALA A 333 -1.42 5.42 -10.27
C ALA A 333 -0.22 6.25 -9.77
N GLY A 334 0.82 6.39 -10.59
CA GLY A 334 1.86 7.38 -10.38
C GLY A 334 1.38 8.80 -10.71
N GLY A 335 2.02 9.80 -10.10
CA GLY A 335 1.77 11.21 -10.37
C GLY A 335 2.57 11.70 -11.58
N GLY A 336 2.04 12.71 -12.30
CA GLY A 336 2.78 13.39 -13.37
C GLY A 336 3.86 14.34 -12.85
N GLY A 337 4.86 14.62 -13.69
CA GLY A 337 5.83 15.67 -13.42
C GLY A 337 5.26 17.08 -13.61
N GLY A 338 5.70 18.01 -12.77
CA GLY A 338 5.43 19.43 -12.91
C GLY A 338 6.19 20.04 -14.09
N SER A 339 5.67 21.15 -14.62
CA SER A 339 6.28 21.90 -15.74
C SER A 339 7.31 22.92 -15.26
N GLY A 340 8.04 23.56 -16.17
CA GLY A 340 9.05 24.57 -15.86
C GLY A 340 10.06 24.72 -17.01
N GLY A 341 11.24 25.25 -16.72
CA GLY A 341 12.36 25.27 -17.68
C GLY A 341 12.80 23.86 -18.11
N ALA A 342 12.59 22.86 -17.26
CA ALA A 342 12.53 21.45 -17.63
C ALA A 342 11.43 20.74 -16.85
N ILE A 343 10.85 19.69 -17.45
CA ILE A 343 9.77 18.90 -16.83
C ILE A 343 10.33 18.01 -15.70
N GLY A 344 9.58 17.86 -14.62
CA GLY A 344 9.85 16.81 -13.64
C GLY A 344 9.55 15.42 -14.20
N GLY A 345 10.15 14.38 -13.63
CA GLY A 345 9.81 13.00 -13.95
C GLY A 345 8.40 12.63 -13.46
N SER A 346 7.69 11.81 -14.22
CA SER A 346 6.51 11.09 -13.73
C SER A 346 6.91 9.95 -12.78
N GLY A 347 6.09 9.70 -11.77
CA GLY A 347 6.30 8.58 -10.85
C GLY A 347 5.78 7.25 -11.38
N GLY A 348 6.33 6.15 -10.85
CA GLY A 348 5.95 4.79 -11.21
C GLY A 348 4.55 4.40 -10.70
N PHE A 349 3.95 3.40 -11.34
CA PHE A 349 2.73 2.77 -10.83
C PHE A 349 3.00 2.02 -9.52
N GLY A 350 1.97 1.95 -8.68
CA GLY A 350 1.93 1.13 -7.48
C GLY A 350 1.59 -0.33 -7.77
N ARG A 351 1.24 -1.09 -6.74
CA ARG A 351 0.84 -2.51 -6.84
C ARG A 351 -0.56 -2.72 -6.30
N ILE A 352 -1.28 -3.63 -6.93
CA ILE A 352 -2.59 -4.10 -6.47
C ILE A 352 -2.52 -5.62 -6.43
N ALA A 353 -2.80 -6.23 -5.28
CA ALA A 353 -2.90 -7.68 -5.13
C ALA A 353 -4.24 -8.02 -4.48
N ILE A 354 -4.93 -8.99 -5.05
CA ILE A 354 -6.26 -9.40 -4.59
C ILE A 354 -6.27 -10.92 -4.44
N LEU A 355 -6.57 -11.38 -3.22
CA LEU A 355 -6.91 -12.76 -2.94
C LEU A 355 -8.39 -12.86 -2.59
N GLY A 356 -9.10 -13.77 -3.24
CA GLY A 356 -10.52 -14.05 -3.01
C GLY A 356 -10.81 -15.54 -3.21
N PHE A 357 -11.99 -16.00 -2.77
CA PHE A 357 -12.45 -17.39 -2.95
C PHE A 357 -12.55 -17.79 -4.42
N ALA A 358 -12.91 -16.83 -5.28
CA ALA A 358 -12.97 -16.98 -6.73
C ALA A 358 -12.25 -15.81 -7.39
N THR A 359 -11.95 -15.95 -8.68
CA THR A 359 -11.36 -14.88 -9.49
C THR A 359 -12.19 -13.60 -9.32
N PRO A 360 -11.58 -12.48 -8.86
CA PRO A 360 -12.27 -11.21 -8.71
C PRO A 360 -12.95 -10.77 -10.01
N SER A 361 -14.17 -10.26 -9.91
CA SER A 361 -14.90 -9.72 -11.06
C SER A 361 -14.64 -8.23 -11.22
N GLY A 362 -14.28 -7.78 -12.42
CA GLY A 362 -13.94 -6.38 -12.73
C GLY A 362 -12.44 -6.16 -13.00
N THR A 363 -11.99 -4.90 -13.00
CA THR A 363 -10.60 -4.54 -13.35
C THR A 363 -10.04 -3.50 -12.38
N THR A 364 -8.71 -3.39 -12.37
CA THR A 364 -7.97 -2.42 -11.56
C THR A 364 -6.92 -1.71 -12.42
N SER A 365 -6.41 -0.56 -11.97
CA SER A 365 -5.33 0.16 -12.65
C SER A 365 -4.20 0.53 -11.68
N PRO A 366 -3.03 -0.13 -11.74
CA PRO A 366 -2.65 -1.19 -12.67
C PRO A 366 -3.42 -2.49 -12.45
N THR A 367 -3.34 -3.43 -13.40
CA THR A 367 -3.94 -4.76 -13.26
C THR A 367 -3.45 -5.44 -12.00
N TYR A 368 -4.38 -6.03 -11.24
CA TYR A 368 -4.05 -6.70 -9.99
C TYR A 368 -3.25 -7.99 -10.25
N ASP A 369 -2.39 -8.33 -9.31
CA ASP A 369 -1.67 -9.60 -9.31
C ASP A 369 -2.62 -10.73 -8.90
N ALA A 370 -2.93 -11.62 -9.84
CA ALA A 370 -3.77 -12.80 -9.63
C ALA A 370 -2.95 -14.02 -9.14
N THR A 371 -1.62 -13.90 -9.04
CA THR A 371 -0.72 -14.93 -8.50
C THR A 371 -0.48 -14.79 -7.00
N SER A 372 -1.15 -13.82 -6.35
CA SER A 372 -1.23 -13.74 -4.90
C SER A 372 -1.84 -15.04 -4.36
N THR A 373 -1.00 -16.00 -3.98
CA THR A 373 -1.39 -17.29 -3.39
C THR A 373 -1.32 -17.26 -1.87
N ASP A 374 -0.68 -16.24 -1.33
CA ASP A 374 -0.55 -16.02 0.08
C ASP A 374 -1.79 -15.28 0.56
N GLY A 375 -2.63 -16.00 1.29
CA GLY A 375 -3.41 -15.35 2.33
C GLY A 375 -2.50 -14.49 3.20
N VAL A 376 -3.09 -13.75 4.13
CA VAL A 376 -2.37 -13.62 5.40
C VAL A 376 -2.32 -15.07 5.93
N THR A 377 -1.32 -15.84 5.51
CA THR A 377 -1.25 -17.29 5.73
C THR A 377 -0.97 -17.54 7.20
N LEU A 378 -1.48 -18.64 7.75
CA LEU A 378 -1.14 -19.10 9.10
C LEU A 378 0.35 -19.48 9.30
N ASP A 379 1.17 -19.40 8.26
CA ASP A 379 2.64 -19.34 8.43
C ASP A 379 3.11 -17.96 8.96
N ASP A 380 2.18 -17.02 9.14
CA ASP A 380 2.27 -15.89 10.05
C ASP A 380 1.86 -16.38 11.45
N PRO A 381 2.82 -16.62 12.38
CA PRO A 381 2.57 -17.35 13.61
C PRO A 381 1.73 -16.56 14.62
N PHE A 382 0.94 -15.54 14.26
CA PHE A 382 0.50 -14.51 15.20
C PHE A 382 -0.98 -14.45 15.53
N ILE A 383 -1.80 -15.24 14.85
CA ILE A 383 -3.24 -15.02 14.90
C ILE A 383 -4.08 -16.30 15.00
N GLY A 384 -3.54 -17.30 15.71
CA GLY A 384 -4.33 -18.43 16.19
C GLY A 384 -4.91 -18.16 17.59
N PRO A 385 -6.12 -18.67 17.93
CA PRO A 385 -6.57 -18.72 19.32
C PRO A 385 -5.56 -19.52 20.15
N SER A 386 -5.44 -19.18 21.43
CA SER A 386 -4.64 -19.93 22.40
C SER A 386 -5.12 -21.39 22.45
N GLY A 387 -4.47 -22.30 21.73
CA GLY A 387 -4.79 -23.74 21.83
C GLY A 387 -4.50 -24.64 20.64
N VAL A 388 -4.21 -24.14 19.43
CA VAL A 388 -3.90 -25.04 18.29
C VAL A 388 -2.40 -25.08 18.05
N THR A 389 -1.80 -26.22 18.40
CA THR A 389 -0.43 -26.58 18.02
C THR A 389 -0.40 -26.98 16.55
N PRO A 390 0.55 -26.49 15.74
CA PRO A 390 0.69 -26.97 14.37
C PRO A 390 1.22 -28.42 14.41
N ARG A 391 0.59 -29.29 13.61
CA ARG A 391 1.13 -30.60 13.25
C ARG A 391 1.95 -30.50 11.99
#